data_AF-A0A929UJ66-F1
#
_entry.id   AF-A0A929UJ66-F1
#
_cell.length_a   1.000
_cell.length_b   1.000
_cell.length_c   1.000
_cell.angle_alpha   90.00
_cell.angle_beta   90.00
_cell.angle_gamma   90.00
#
_symmetry.space_group_name_H-M   'P 1'
#
loop_
_entity.id
_entity.type
_entity.pdbx_description
1 polymer ?
#
loop_
_entity_poly.entity_id
_entity_poly.type
_entity_poly.pdbx_seq_one_letter_code
_entity_poly.pdbx_strand_id
1 'polypeptide(L)'
;MNYIIFDLEWNQSSRKEREEPHLPFEIVEIGAVKLNEKREVVDTFERRVRPQVYLSMHRITGELIGLKMEELQKEALFPEVAKDFLGWCGKDVLFGSWGPHDLPELQRNMDYFGMEPIAKGPLAYLDVQKLYALFTGSSTKQRKSLSHAILEMHFDQERPFHHALSDAAYTAEIFRLIPEELLQNFSFDNHVTPRGKQQEIHIVFDTYAKYISRSFATKEALMKDPEVISTKCYICHRNLRRRIRWFTPNGKHYYALSECGIHGFMKSKIRVKKATDGYFAEKTSKFITGEEAEQLREKQKHGKRK
;
A
#
# COMPACT_ATOMS: atom_id res chain seq x y z
N MET A 1 6.12 -10.26 18.97
CA MET A 1 6.00 -9.62 17.65
C MET A 1 7.17 -9.99 16.76
N ASN A 2 6.91 -10.59 15.60
CA ASN A 2 7.92 -10.79 14.54
C ASN A 2 7.63 -9.86 13.36
N TYR A 3 8.68 -9.42 12.66
CA TYR A 3 8.54 -8.72 11.38
C TYR A 3 8.64 -9.73 10.24
N ILE A 4 7.68 -9.69 9.32
CA ILE A 4 7.69 -10.50 8.10
C ILE A 4 7.94 -9.55 6.94
N ILE A 5 9.20 -9.47 6.51
CA ILE A 5 9.58 -8.69 5.35
C ILE A 5 9.49 -9.62 4.14
N PHE A 6 8.62 -9.31 3.19
CA PHE A 6 8.36 -10.20 2.07
C PHE A 6 8.25 -9.42 0.76
N ASP A 7 8.43 -10.16 -0.31
CA ASP A 7 8.31 -9.72 -1.70
C ASP A 7 7.60 -10.82 -2.50
N LEU A 8 6.99 -10.44 -3.62
CA LEU A 8 6.22 -11.34 -4.46
C LEU A 8 6.62 -11.14 -5.91
N GLU A 9 6.75 -12.23 -6.63
CA GLU A 9 6.81 -12.21 -8.08
C GLU A 9 5.50 -12.73 -8.65
N TRP A 10 5.04 -12.14 -9.76
CA TRP A 10 3.75 -12.47 -10.36
C TRP A 10 3.79 -12.47 -11.89
N ASN A 11 2.93 -13.31 -12.48
CA ASN A 11 2.62 -13.31 -13.90
C ASN A 11 1.37 -12.48 -14.19
N GLN A 12 1.23 -12.06 -15.44
CA GLN A 12 0.09 -11.26 -15.91
C GLN A 12 -0.26 -11.62 -17.35
N SER A 13 -1.41 -11.18 -17.82
CA SER A 13 -1.80 -11.40 -19.22
C SER A 13 -0.89 -10.63 -20.20
N SER A 14 -0.41 -11.32 -21.24
CA SER A 14 0.24 -10.71 -22.41
C SER A 14 -0.70 -9.87 -23.29
N ARG A 15 -2.02 -9.97 -23.09
CA ARG A 15 -3.03 -9.22 -23.84
C ARG A 15 -4.13 -8.74 -22.90
N LYS A 16 -4.41 -7.43 -22.89
CA LYS A 16 -5.45 -6.84 -22.03
C LYS A 16 -6.83 -7.51 -22.14
N GLU A 17 -7.17 -8.03 -23.31
CA GLU A 17 -8.44 -8.74 -23.57
C GLU A 17 -8.58 -10.07 -22.81
N ARG A 18 -7.45 -10.66 -22.37
CA ARG A 18 -7.38 -11.92 -21.62
C ARG A 18 -7.02 -11.72 -20.15
N GLU A 19 -7.00 -10.47 -19.69
CA GLU A 19 -6.76 -10.14 -18.28
C GLU A 19 -7.99 -10.56 -17.47
N GLU A 20 -7.76 -11.33 -16.41
CA GLU A 20 -8.80 -11.72 -15.46
C GLU A 20 -9.05 -10.52 -14.52
N PRO A 21 -10.22 -9.86 -14.57
CA PRO A 21 -10.44 -8.61 -13.83
C PRO A 21 -10.27 -8.72 -12.32
N HIS A 22 -10.51 -9.92 -11.76
CA HIS A 22 -10.37 -10.19 -10.34
C HIS A 22 -8.94 -10.60 -9.94
N LEU A 23 -8.09 -10.98 -10.90
CA LEU A 23 -6.71 -11.42 -10.70
C LEU A 23 -5.79 -10.87 -11.82
N PRO A 24 -5.50 -9.56 -11.86
CA PRO A 24 -4.63 -8.98 -12.88
C PRO A 24 -3.19 -9.51 -12.77
N PHE A 25 -2.75 -9.83 -11.55
CA PHE A 25 -1.44 -10.38 -11.25
C PHE A 25 -1.58 -11.70 -10.48
N GLU A 26 -1.14 -12.80 -11.10
CA GLU A 26 -1.14 -14.12 -10.48
C GLU A 26 0.23 -14.40 -9.87
N ILE A 27 0.29 -14.60 -8.56
CA ILE A 27 1.56 -14.82 -7.84
C ILE A 27 2.23 -16.12 -8.33
N VAL A 28 3.53 -16.03 -8.63
CA VAL A 28 4.37 -17.15 -9.08
C VAL A 28 5.52 -17.45 -8.13
N GLU A 29 5.86 -16.53 -7.22
CA GLU A 29 6.87 -16.74 -6.18
C GLU A 29 6.53 -15.92 -4.93
N ILE A 30 6.80 -16.49 -3.75
CA ILE A 30 6.75 -15.81 -2.47
C ILE A 30 8.11 -15.96 -1.80
N GLY A 31 8.74 -14.83 -1.50
CA GLY A 31 10.00 -14.76 -0.78
C GLY A 31 9.87 -13.90 0.47
N ALA A 32 10.40 -14.35 1.60
CA ALA A 32 10.29 -13.61 2.85
C ALA A 32 11.44 -13.87 3.82
N VAL A 33 11.71 -12.87 4.64
CA VAL A 33 12.64 -12.89 5.76
C VAL A 33 11.88 -12.60 7.05
N LYS A 34 12.03 -13.48 8.04
CA LYS A 34 11.46 -13.31 9.38
C LYS A 34 12.51 -12.70 10.28
N LEU A 35 12.15 -11.58 10.90
CA LEU A 35 12.98 -10.95 11.91
C LEU A 35 12.28 -10.98 13.27
N ASN A 36 13.04 -11.21 14.33
CA ASN A 36 12.53 -11.10 15.70
C ASN A 36 12.36 -9.62 16.11
N GLU A 37 11.93 -9.38 17.35
CA GLU A 37 11.74 -8.04 17.92
C GLU A 37 13.02 -7.17 17.91
N LYS A 38 14.21 -7.79 17.95
CA LYS A 38 15.51 -7.12 17.84
C LYS A 38 15.95 -6.88 16.40
N ARG A 39 15.11 -7.23 15.43
CA ARG A 39 15.38 -7.20 13.98
C ARG A 39 16.58 -8.06 13.58
N GLU A 40 16.79 -9.16 14.28
CA GLU A 40 17.71 -10.21 13.89
C GLU A 40 16.96 -11.19 12.99
N VAL A 41 17.58 -11.60 11.89
CA VAL A 41 17.01 -12.61 10.99
C VAL A 41 16.98 -13.94 11.73
N VAL A 42 15.81 -14.54 11.82
CA VAL A 42 15.61 -15.84 12.48
C VAL A 42 15.24 -16.95 11.51
N ASP A 43 14.70 -16.61 10.34
CA ASP A 43 14.24 -17.59 9.37
C ASP A 43 14.01 -16.95 7.99
N THR A 44 13.94 -17.77 6.94
CA THR A 44 13.63 -17.36 5.56
C THR A 44 12.60 -18.30 4.94
N PHE A 45 11.75 -17.78 4.07
CA PHE A 45 10.76 -18.55 3.32
C PHE A 45 10.91 -18.25 1.83
N GLU A 46 10.93 -19.29 1.01
CA GLU A 46 10.94 -19.18 -0.44
C GLU A 46 10.14 -20.33 -1.03
N ARG A 47 9.11 -20.00 -1.80
CA ARG A 47 8.30 -20.98 -2.52
C ARG A 47 7.83 -20.40 -3.84
N ARG A 48 7.97 -21.20 -4.90
CA ARG A 48 7.33 -20.93 -6.19
C ARG A 48 5.90 -21.46 -6.19
N VAL A 49 5.09 -20.88 -7.05
CA VAL A 49 3.66 -21.14 -7.17
C VAL A 49 3.34 -21.56 -8.59
N ARG A 50 2.52 -22.60 -8.74
CA ARG A 50 2.02 -23.03 -10.04
C ARG A 50 0.90 -22.11 -10.57
N PRO A 51 1.10 -21.46 -11.73
CA PRO A 51 0.05 -20.67 -12.39
C PRO A 51 -1.11 -21.54 -12.87
N GLN A 52 -2.32 -21.05 -12.65
CA GLN A 52 -3.60 -21.66 -13.05
C GLN A 52 -4.39 -20.76 -14.01
N VAL A 53 -4.17 -19.44 -13.97
CA VAL A 53 -4.89 -18.45 -14.77
C VAL A 53 -4.07 -18.02 -15.99
N TYR A 54 -2.84 -17.55 -15.78
CA TYR A 54 -1.95 -17.11 -16.84
C TYR A 54 -0.93 -18.20 -17.18
N LEU A 55 -1.36 -19.13 -18.03
CA LEU A 55 -0.57 -20.30 -18.44
C LEU A 55 0.57 -19.99 -19.43
N SER A 56 0.72 -18.74 -19.83
CA SER A 56 1.84 -18.28 -20.66
C SER A 56 2.57 -17.18 -19.91
N MET A 57 3.89 -17.28 -19.86
CA MET A 57 4.71 -16.25 -19.22
C MET A 57 4.61 -14.95 -20.01
N HIS A 58 4.33 -13.84 -19.34
CA HIS A 58 4.44 -12.53 -19.94
C HIS A 58 5.90 -12.25 -20.32
N ARG A 59 6.18 -11.81 -21.56
CA ARG A 59 7.55 -11.72 -22.10
C ARG A 59 8.51 -10.93 -21.19
N ILE A 60 8.07 -9.77 -20.72
CA ILE A 60 8.88 -8.90 -19.83
C ILE A 60 9.10 -9.56 -18.46
N THR A 61 8.10 -10.27 -17.95
CA THR A 61 8.14 -10.96 -16.66
C THR A 61 9.12 -12.14 -16.72
N GLY A 62 9.11 -12.92 -17.81
CA GLY A 62 10.05 -14.01 -18.01
C GLY A 62 11.50 -13.56 -18.18
N GLU A 63 11.74 -12.41 -18.84
CA GLU A 63 13.08 -11.83 -19.00
C GLU A 63 13.64 -11.28 -17.67
N LEU A 64 12.79 -10.75 -16.80
CA LEU A 64 13.18 -10.15 -15.52
C LEU A 64 13.49 -11.20 -14.44
N ILE A 65 12.61 -12.19 -14.27
CA ILE A 65 12.63 -13.12 -13.12
C ILE A 65 13.39 -14.42 -13.47
N GLY A 66 13.64 -14.67 -14.76
CA GLY A 66 14.34 -15.88 -15.23
C GLY A 66 13.57 -17.19 -15.03
N LEU A 67 12.29 -17.13 -14.62
CA LEU A 67 11.44 -18.30 -14.39
C LEU A 67 10.87 -18.85 -15.70
N LYS A 68 10.94 -20.18 -15.84
CA LYS A 68 10.34 -20.91 -16.96
C LYS A 68 9.00 -21.50 -16.55
N MET A 69 8.00 -21.40 -17.44
CA MET A 69 6.65 -21.90 -17.15
C MET A 69 6.65 -23.42 -16.90
N GLU A 70 7.55 -24.16 -17.57
CA GLU A 70 7.71 -25.61 -17.39
C GLU A 70 8.20 -26.00 -15.99
N GLU A 71 8.95 -25.11 -15.33
CA GLU A 71 9.39 -25.30 -13.93
C GLU A 71 8.21 -25.03 -13.00
N LEU A 72 7.52 -23.90 -13.21
CA LEU A 72 6.38 -23.50 -12.38
C LEU A 72 5.22 -24.50 -12.42
N GLN A 73 5.01 -25.21 -13.54
CA GLN A 73 3.96 -26.24 -13.63
C GLN A 73 4.17 -27.44 -12.70
N LYS A 74 5.36 -27.60 -12.12
CA LYS A 74 5.69 -28.68 -11.17
C LYS A 74 5.49 -28.27 -9.71
N GLU A 75 5.27 -26.98 -9.46
CA GLU A 75 5.14 -26.42 -8.12
C GLU A 75 3.74 -26.67 -7.54
N ALA A 76 3.59 -26.36 -6.25
CA ALA A 76 2.31 -26.44 -5.56
C ALA A 76 1.36 -25.29 -5.97
N LEU A 77 0.06 -25.49 -5.79
CA LEU A 77 -0.95 -24.46 -6.10
C LEU A 77 -0.87 -23.30 -5.10
N PHE A 78 -1.31 -22.12 -5.54
CA PHE A 78 -1.30 -20.91 -4.70
C PHE A 78 -1.91 -21.12 -3.30
N PRO A 79 -3.09 -21.77 -3.14
CA PRO A 79 -3.68 -21.95 -1.81
C PRO A 79 -2.81 -22.75 -0.84
N GLU A 80 -2.07 -23.73 -1.36
CA GLU A 80 -1.15 -24.55 -0.56
C GLU A 80 0.06 -23.72 -0.14
N VAL A 81 0.69 -23.03 -1.08
CA VAL A 81 1.87 -22.17 -0.81
C VAL A 81 1.52 -21.02 0.13
N ALA A 82 0.39 -20.35 -0.08
CA ALA A 82 -0.07 -19.26 0.78
C ALA A 82 -0.41 -19.76 2.19
N LYS A 83 -0.99 -20.96 2.33
CA LYS A 83 -1.24 -21.57 3.64
C LYS A 83 0.07 -21.91 4.36
N ASP A 84 1.06 -22.46 3.65
CA ASP A 84 2.40 -22.71 4.19
C ASP A 84 3.06 -21.41 4.64
N PHE A 85 2.99 -20.35 3.81
CA PHE A 85 3.54 -19.03 4.12
C PHE A 85 2.89 -18.41 5.37
N LEU A 86 1.56 -18.39 5.46
CA LEU A 86 0.84 -17.84 6.61
C LEU A 86 1.09 -18.68 7.88
N GLY A 87 1.18 -20.01 7.73
CA GLY A 87 1.56 -20.91 8.82
C GLY A 87 2.98 -20.63 9.32
N TRP A 88 3.92 -20.40 8.40
CA TRP A 88 5.30 -20.03 8.69
C TRP A 88 5.42 -18.65 9.35
N CYS A 89 4.61 -17.67 8.95
CA CYS A 89 4.54 -16.35 9.59
C CYS A 89 4.23 -16.48 11.09
N GLY A 90 3.30 -17.38 11.43
CA GLY A 90 2.85 -17.60 12.80
C GLY A 90 1.84 -16.55 13.27
N LYS A 91 1.82 -16.28 14.57
CA LYS A 91 0.93 -15.29 15.21
C LYS A 91 1.71 -14.06 15.64
N ASP A 92 1.01 -12.94 15.81
CA ASP A 92 1.60 -11.68 16.28
C ASP A 92 2.75 -11.20 15.37
N VAL A 93 2.38 -10.92 14.12
CA VAL A 93 3.31 -10.48 13.07
C VAL A 93 2.97 -9.09 12.56
N LEU A 94 4.01 -8.37 12.14
CA LEU A 94 3.88 -7.14 11.37
C LEU A 94 4.52 -7.33 10.00
N PHE A 95 3.71 -7.27 8.96
CA PHE A 95 4.17 -7.38 7.58
C PHE A 95 4.92 -6.11 7.15
N GLY A 96 5.92 -6.27 6.29
CA GLY A 96 6.55 -5.19 5.56
C GLY A 96 6.97 -5.62 4.15
N SER A 97 6.94 -4.69 3.21
CA SER A 97 7.42 -4.93 1.85
C SER A 97 7.99 -3.64 1.24
N TRP A 98 8.69 -3.76 0.11
CA TRP A 98 9.25 -2.61 -0.59
C TRP A 98 8.20 -1.87 -1.42
N GLY A 99 7.34 -1.13 -0.73
CA GLY A 99 6.26 -0.36 -1.34
C GLY A 99 4.89 -0.88 -0.92
N PRO A 100 3.82 -0.46 -1.61
CA PRO A 100 2.46 -0.74 -1.14
C PRO A 100 1.71 -1.81 -1.94
N HIS A 101 2.39 -2.63 -2.74
CA HIS A 101 1.74 -3.49 -3.74
C HIS A 101 1.60 -4.93 -3.26
N ASP A 102 2.60 -5.48 -2.59
CA ASP A 102 2.68 -6.93 -2.31
C ASP A 102 1.57 -7.41 -1.38
N LEU A 103 1.33 -6.72 -0.26
CA LEU A 103 0.31 -7.13 0.69
C LEU A 103 -1.11 -7.08 0.11
N PRO A 104 -1.53 -5.99 -0.58
CA PRO A 104 -2.81 -5.99 -1.30
C PRO A 104 -2.91 -7.09 -2.37
N GLU A 105 -1.81 -7.41 -3.06
CA GLU A 105 -1.82 -8.40 -4.14
C GLU A 105 -1.87 -9.84 -3.59
N LEU A 106 -1.20 -10.10 -2.47
CA LEU A 106 -1.34 -11.33 -1.69
C LEU A 106 -2.80 -11.54 -1.29
N GLN A 107 -3.43 -10.54 -0.68
CA GLN A 107 -4.84 -10.64 -0.27
C GLN A 107 -5.79 -10.78 -1.47
N ARG A 108 -5.47 -10.16 -2.62
CA ARG A 108 -6.27 -10.36 -3.85
C ARG A 108 -6.17 -11.79 -4.38
N ASN A 109 -4.97 -12.37 -4.43
CA ASN A 109 -4.79 -13.76 -4.85
C ASN A 109 -5.52 -14.70 -3.86
N MET A 110 -5.42 -14.43 -2.56
CA MET A 110 -6.17 -15.16 -1.52
C MET A 110 -7.68 -15.11 -1.75
N ASP A 111 -8.25 -13.91 -1.97
CA ASP A 111 -9.68 -13.74 -2.26
C ASP A 111 -10.11 -14.49 -3.53
N TYR A 112 -9.33 -14.37 -4.61
CA TYR A 112 -9.61 -15.04 -5.88
C TYR A 112 -9.66 -16.57 -5.75
N PHE A 113 -8.74 -17.16 -4.98
CA PHE A 113 -8.70 -18.60 -4.74
C PHE A 113 -9.54 -19.05 -3.52
N GLY A 114 -10.42 -18.19 -3.00
CA GLY A 114 -11.39 -18.54 -1.96
C GLY A 114 -10.78 -18.75 -0.57
N MET A 115 -9.65 -18.12 -0.28
CA MET A 115 -9.01 -18.13 1.03
C MET A 115 -9.54 -17.00 1.93
N GLU A 116 -9.55 -17.23 3.25
CA GLU A 116 -9.92 -16.20 4.22
C GLU A 116 -8.90 -15.06 4.23
N PRO A 117 -9.34 -13.79 4.33
CA PRO A 117 -8.43 -12.66 4.39
C PRO A 117 -7.57 -12.69 5.66
N ILE A 118 -6.39 -12.07 5.58
CA ILE A 118 -5.44 -12.00 6.71
C ILE A 118 -6.06 -11.27 7.91
N ALA A 119 -6.88 -10.26 7.64
CA ALA A 119 -7.58 -9.48 8.66
C ALA A 119 -9.04 -9.20 8.30
N LYS A 120 -9.86 -8.92 9.32
CA LYS A 120 -11.31 -8.61 9.16
C LYS A 120 -11.59 -7.15 8.79
N GLY A 121 -10.56 -6.38 8.49
CA GLY A 121 -10.60 -4.94 8.18
C GLY A 121 -9.22 -4.46 7.71
N PRO A 122 -8.99 -3.14 7.63
CA PRO A 122 -7.71 -2.60 7.19
C PRO A 122 -6.53 -3.17 7.98
N LEU A 123 -5.53 -3.67 7.27
CA LEU A 123 -4.35 -4.30 7.86
C LEU A 123 -3.20 -3.30 7.87
N ALA A 124 -2.68 -2.99 9.06
CA ALA A 124 -1.48 -2.17 9.21
C ALA A 124 -0.24 -2.96 8.76
N TYR A 125 0.64 -2.31 8.00
CA TYR A 125 1.91 -2.88 7.54
C TYR A 125 2.97 -1.81 7.33
N LEU A 126 4.22 -2.23 7.21
CA LEU A 126 5.37 -1.36 6.97
C LEU A 126 5.65 -1.24 5.46
N ASP A 127 5.29 -0.09 4.88
CA ASP A 127 5.79 0.31 3.56
C ASP A 127 7.26 0.75 3.73
N VAL A 128 8.20 -0.20 3.57
CA VAL A 128 9.63 0.02 3.86
C VAL A 128 10.20 1.08 2.93
N GLN A 129 9.72 1.17 1.70
CA GLN A 129 10.08 2.24 0.76
C GLN A 129 9.71 3.63 1.29
N LYS A 130 8.52 3.79 1.87
CA LYS A 130 8.10 5.03 2.54
C LYS A 130 8.99 5.33 3.74
N LEU A 131 9.29 4.33 4.57
CA LEU A 131 10.12 4.50 5.75
C LEU A 131 11.57 4.88 5.38
N TYR A 132 12.13 4.27 4.35
CA TYR A 132 13.43 4.61 3.78
C TYR A 132 13.48 6.07 3.29
N ALA A 133 12.42 6.53 2.62
CA ALA A 133 12.35 7.94 2.19
C ALA A 133 12.36 8.90 3.39
N LEU A 134 11.66 8.57 4.48
CA LEU A 134 11.70 9.37 5.72
C LEU A 134 13.08 9.32 6.38
N PHE A 135 13.69 8.13 6.47
CA PHE A 135 15.01 7.92 7.04
C PHE A 135 16.10 8.73 6.33
N THR A 136 16.08 8.77 5.01
CA THR A 136 17.07 9.51 4.20
C THR A 136 16.75 10.99 4.01
N GLY A 137 15.66 11.50 4.61
CA GLY A 137 15.18 12.87 4.37
C GLY A 137 14.71 13.14 2.93
N SER A 138 14.56 12.08 2.12
CA SER A 138 14.07 12.16 0.75
C SER A 138 12.56 12.43 0.72
N SER A 139 12.09 13.03 -0.38
CA SER A 139 10.66 13.22 -0.57
C SER A 139 9.95 11.87 -0.70
N THR A 140 8.98 11.58 0.16
CA THR A 140 8.10 10.39 0.05
C THR A 140 7.30 10.33 -1.25
N LYS A 141 7.28 11.42 -2.04
CA LYS A 141 6.71 11.44 -3.39
C LYS A 141 7.66 10.86 -4.44
N GLN A 142 8.97 10.89 -4.21
CA GLN A 142 9.99 10.27 -5.04
C GLN A 142 10.25 8.87 -4.48
N ARG A 143 9.42 7.92 -4.91
CA ARG A 143 9.53 6.52 -4.51
C ARG A 143 10.70 5.86 -5.24
N LYS A 144 11.85 5.80 -4.56
CA LYS A 144 13.08 5.16 -5.06
C LYS A 144 12.88 3.65 -5.19
N SER A 145 13.36 3.05 -6.28
CA SER A 145 13.37 1.58 -6.43
C SER A 145 14.29 0.95 -5.38
N LEU A 146 14.09 -0.35 -5.12
CA LEU A 146 14.94 -1.09 -4.20
C LEU A 146 16.39 -1.07 -4.67
N SER A 147 16.62 -1.35 -5.95
CA SER A 147 17.94 -1.28 -6.60
C SER A 147 18.64 0.07 -6.40
N HIS A 148 17.90 1.17 -6.47
CA HIS A 148 18.47 2.50 -6.23
C HIS A 148 18.83 2.72 -4.76
N ALA A 149 17.99 2.25 -3.82
CA ALA A 149 18.29 2.33 -2.40
C ALA A 149 19.51 1.49 -2.02
N ILE A 150 19.63 0.27 -2.54
CA ILE A 150 20.79 -0.61 -2.33
C ILE A 150 22.08 0.05 -2.83
N LEU A 151 22.04 0.67 -4.01
CA LEU A 151 23.17 1.42 -4.56
C LEU A 151 23.56 2.61 -3.68
N GLU A 152 22.58 3.40 -3.21
CA GLU A 152 22.81 4.56 -2.33
C GLU A 152 23.36 4.17 -0.96
N MET A 153 22.97 3.02 -0.43
CA MET A 153 23.43 2.52 0.86
C MET A 153 24.75 1.77 0.79
N HIS A 154 25.33 1.64 -0.40
CA HIS A 154 26.60 0.93 -0.65
C HIS A 154 26.59 -0.53 -0.15
N PHE A 155 25.44 -1.20 -0.26
CA PHE A 155 25.37 -2.64 0.01
C PHE A 155 25.96 -3.45 -1.15
N ASP A 156 26.63 -4.55 -0.82
CA ASP A 156 27.15 -5.48 -1.81
C ASP A 156 26.00 -6.17 -2.55
N GLN A 157 26.00 -6.07 -3.88
CA GLN A 157 24.99 -6.69 -4.73
C GLN A 157 25.34 -8.15 -5.03
N GLU A 158 25.40 -8.97 -3.98
CA GLU A 158 25.75 -10.39 -4.11
C GLU A 158 24.59 -11.25 -4.63
N ARG A 159 23.34 -10.77 -4.50
CA ARG A 159 22.13 -11.48 -4.90
C ARG A 159 21.49 -10.84 -6.13
N PRO A 160 20.98 -11.65 -7.08
CA PRO A 160 20.25 -11.14 -8.23
C PRO A 160 18.92 -10.48 -7.78
N PHE A 161 18.59 -9.33 -8.38
CA PHE A 161 17.27 -8.70 -8.28
C PHE A 161 16.21 -9.52 -9.03
N HIS A 162 14.93 -9.26 -8.76
CA HIS A 162 13.79 -9.97 -9.38
C HIS A 162 13.73 -11.45 -9.00
N HIS A 163 14.14 -11.73 -7.76
CA HIS A 163 13.88 -12.98 -7.06
C HIS A 163 13.29 -12.59 -5.72
N ALA A 164 12.14 -13.17 -5.37
CA ALA A 164 11.35 -12.67 -4.26
C ALA A 164 12.13 -12.75 -2.93
N LEU A 165 12.91 -13.83 -2.71
CA LEU A 165 13.71 -13.95 -1.49
C LEU A 165 14.86 -12.94 -1.45
N SER A 166 15.51 -12.68 -2.59
CA SER A 166 16.59 -11.69 -2.68
C SER A 166 16.08 -10.29 -2.36
N ASP A 167 14.96 -9.89 -2.97
CA ASP A 167 14.38 -8.56 -2.80
C ASP A 167 13.79 -8.38 -1.39
N ALA A 168 13.20 -9.43 -0.81
CA ALA A 168 12.81 -9.45 0.60
C ALA A 168 14.01 -9.29 1.55
N ALA A 169 15.15 -9.92 1.24
CA ALA A 169 16.35 -9.82 2.07
C ALA A 169 17.02 -8.44 2.00
N TYR A 170 17.16 -7.87 0.80
CA TYR A 170 17.63 -6.49 0.64
C TYR A 170 16.70 -5.50 1.35
N THR A 171 15.39 -5.72 1.26
CA THR A 171 14.40 -4.92 2.00
C THR A 171 14.59 -5.07 3.51
N ALA A 172 14.89 -6.29 4.00
CA ALA A 172 15.14 -6.55 5.41
C ALA A 172 16.45 -5.88 5.90
N GLU A 173 17.50 -5.87 5.09
CA GLU A 173 18.76 -5.16 5.40
C GLU A 173 18.53 -3.66 5.56
N ILE A 174 17.80 -3.03 4.64
CA ILE A 174 17.41 -1.63 4.77
C ILE A 174 16.54 -1.43 6.02
N PHE A 175 15.53 -2.28 6.24
CA PHE A 175 14.60 -2.19 7.36
C PHE A 175 15.32 -2.24 8.73
N ARG A 176 16.40 -3.02 8.85
CA ARG A 176 17.20 -3.12 10.08
C ARG A 176 17.90 -1.80 10.45
N LEU A 177 18.15 -0.93 9.47
CA LEU A 177 18.79 0.37 9.67
C LEU A 177 17.80 1.51 9.98
N ILE A 178 16.50 1.28 9.76
CA ILE A 178 15.47 2.31 9.97
C ILE A 178 15.26 2.54 11.48
N PRO A 179 15.37 3.76 12.00
CA PRO A 179 15.10 4.03 13.42
C PRO A 179 13.71 3.59 13.88
N GLU A 180 13.58 3.10 15.11
CA GLU A 180 12.32 2.55 15.65
C GLU A 180 11.20 3.59 15.70
N GLU A 181 11.53 4.83 15.98
CA GLU A 181 10.61 5.97 15.98
C GLU A 181 9.95 6.19 14.62
N LEU A 182 10.59 5.78 13.52
CA LEU A 182 9.98 5.92 12.19
C LEU A 182 8.93 4.85 11.92
N LEU A 183 8.92 3.72 12.64
CA LEU A 183 7.96 2.63 12.42
C LEU A 183 6.51 3.04 12.73
N GLN A 184 6.30 4.09 13.53
CA GLN A 184 4.98 4.69 13.74
C GLN A 184 4.36 5.21 12.43
N ASN A 185 5.18 5.41 11.38
CA ASN A 185 4.74 5.83 10.05
C ASN A 185 4.28 4.65 9.18
N PHE A 186 3.59 3.67 9.75
CA PHE A 186 3.03 2.54 9.02
C PHE A 186 1.97 2.94 7.97
N SER A 187 1.65 2.00 7.10
CA SER A 187 0.65 2.09 6.03
C SER A 187 -0.51 1.13 6.31
N PHE A 188 -1.57 1.26 5.53
CA PHE A 188 -2.75 0.38 5.63
C PHE A 188 -2.99 -0.27 4.28
N ASP A 189 -3.10 -1.58 4.28
CA ASP A 189 -3.75 -2.32 3.21
C ASP A 189 -5.26 -2.29 3.47
N ASN A 190 -5.99 -1.86 2.46
CA ASN A 190 -7.43 -1.65 2.50
C ASN A 190 -8.17 -2.63 1.58
N HIS A 191 -7.55 -3.79 1.26
CA HIS A 191 -8.23 -4.87 0.55
C HIS A 191 -9.55 -5.25 1.24
N VAL A 192 -9.50 -5.48 2.56
CA VAL A 192 -10.70 -5.56 3.40
C VAL A 192 -10.99 -4.19 4.01
N THR A 193 -12.07 -3.56 3.57
CA THR A 193 -12.48 -2.24 4.08
C THR A 193 -13.20 -2.33 5.43
N PRO A 194 -13.27 -1.25 6.22
CA PRO A 194 -14.11 -1.19 7.41
C PRO A 194 -15.57 -1.54 7.09
N ARG A 195 -16.20 -2.42 7.87
CA ARG A 195 -17.60 -2.82 7.64
C ARG A 195 -18.62 -1.83 8.19
N GLY A 196 -18.20 -0.98 9.13
CA GLY A 196 -19.08 -0.01 9.79
C GLY A 196 -18.30 1.10 10.47
N LYS A 197 -19.01 2.11 10.98
CA LYS A 197 -18.43 3.33 11.56
C LYS A 197 -17.40 3.07 12.67
N GLN A 198 -17.63 2.05 13.50
CA GLN A 198 -16.72 1.72 14.62
C GLN A 198 -15.37 1.16 14.15
N GLN A 199 -15.28 0.66 12.92
CA GLN A 199 -14.05 0.12 12.33
C GLN A 199 -13.35 1.14 11.43
N GLU A 200 -13.93 2.33 11.24
CA GLU A 200 -13.32 3.38 10.43
C GLU A 200 -12.02 3.84 11.10
N ILE A 201 -10.98 4.02 10.29
CA ILE A 201 -9.65 4.36 10.81
C ILE A 201 -9.56 5.87 10.90
N HIS A 202 -9.21 6.37 12.09
CA HIS A 202 -8.82 7.76 12.32
C HIS A 202 -7.45 7.77 13.00
N ILE A 203 -6.43 8.24 12.30
CA ILE A 203 -5.06 8.26 12.82
C ILE A 203 -4.37 9.57 12.46
N VAL A 204 -3.55 10.07 13.39
CA VAL A 204 -2.71 11.25 13.19
C VAL A 204 -1.26 10.80 13.19
N PHE A 205 -0.56 11.08 12.09
CA PHE A 205 0.90 10.99 12.00
C PHE A 205 1.49 12.39 12.20
N ASP A 206 2.81 12.48 12.36
CA ASP A 206 3.53 13.71 12.68
C ASP A 206 3.16 14.90 11.79
N THR A 207 3.00 14.66 10.49
CA THR A 207 2.78 15.72 9.50
C THR A 207 1.39 15.72 8.86
N TYR A 208 0.56 14.70 9.13
CA TYR A 208 -0.76 14.57 8.50
C TYR A 208 -1.69 13.62 9.26
N ALA A 209 -2.99 13.86 9.15
CA ALA A 209 -4.01 12.93 9.57
C ALA A 209 -4.51 12.07 8.40
N LYS A 210 -4.85 10.81 8.69
CA LYS A 210 -5.46 9.86 7.76
C LYS A 210 -6.79 9.37 8.30
N TYR A 211 -7.77 9.30 7.41
CA TYR A 211 -9.06 8.68 7.65
C TYR A 211 -9.37 7.64 6.56
N ILE A 212 -9.84 6.47 6.95
CA ILE A 212 -10.29 5.40 6.03
C ILE A 212 -11.73 5.06 6.39
N SER A 213 -12.65 5.33 5.47
CA SER A 213 -14.07 5.11 5.67
C SER A 213 -14.46 3.65 5.48
N ARG A 214 -15.66 3.29 5.95
CA ARG A 214 -16.37 2.09 5.49
C ARG A 214 -16.69 2.16 4.00
N SER A 215 -17.13 1.05 3.42
CA SER A 215 -17.63 0.99 2.04
C SER A 215 -19.03 1.61 1.91
N PHE A 216 -19.30 2.18 0.75
CA PHE A 216 -20.57 2.79 0.36
C PHE A 216 -20.95 2.29 -1.04
N ALA A 217 -22.24 2.04 -1.26
CA ALA A 217 -22.74 1.51 -2.53
C ALA A 217 -22.41 2.42 -3.74
N THR A 218 -22.40 3.74 -3.56
CA THR A 218 -22.13 4.71 -4.63
C THR A 218 -21.16 5.80 -4.20
N LYS A 219 -20.46 6.40 -5.18
CA LYS A 219 -19.57 7.54 -4.94
C LYS A 219 -20.35 8.74 -4.42
N GLU A 220 -21.58 8.91 -4.86
CA GLU A 220 -22.47 9.99 -4.46
C GLU A 220 -22.86 9.85 -2.97
N ALA A 221 -23.16 8.63 -2.52
CA ALA A 221 -23.43 8.36 -1.10
C ALA A 221 -22.19 8.63 -0.24
N LEU A 222 -21.02 8.14 -0.67
CA LEU A 222 -19.74 8.39 -0.01
C LEU A 222 -19.45 9.89 0.14
N MET A 223 -19.63 10.66 -0.93
CA MET A 223 -19.35 12.10 -0.93
C MET A 223 -20.45 12.97 -0.30
N LYS A 224 -21.56 12.37 0.15
CA LYS A 224 -22.60 13.02 0.97
C LYS A 224 -22.49 12.67 2.45
N ASP A 225 -21.69 11.66 2.82
CA ASP A 225 -21.54 11.23 4.21
C ASP A 225 -20.85 12.34 5.05
N PRO A 226 -21.47 12.80 6.16
CA PRO A 226 -20.96 13.90 6.97
C PRO A 226 -19.56 13.65 7.54
N GLU A 227 -19.23 12.41 7.91
CA GLU A 227 -17.92 12.07 8.49
C GLU A 227 -16.83 12.15 7.41
N VAL A 228 -17.12 11.61 6.22
CA VAL A 228 -16.22 11.65 5.06
C VAL A 228 -15.89 13.10 4.69
N ILE A 229 -16.90 13.96 4.51
CA ILE A 229 -16.70 15.35 4.05
C ILE A 229 -16.28 16.33 5.15
N SER A 230 -16.31 15.92 6.42
CA SER A 230 -15.98 16.77 7.57
C SER A 230 -14.58 17.40 7.42
N THR A 231 -14.38 18.61 7.94
CA THR A 231 -13.05 19.22 7.99
C THR A 231 -12.85 19.87 9.35
N LYS A 232 -12.28 19.10 10.29
CA LYS A 232 -11.87 19.57 11.62
C LYS A 232 -10.35 19.67 11.66
N CYS A 233 -9.83 20.58 12.47
CA CYS A 233 -8.39 20.64 12.74
C CYS A 233 -7.95 19.32 13.39
N TYR A 234 -7.00 18.59 12.83
CA TYR A 234 -6.55 17.34 13.45
C TYR A 234 -5.60 17.56 14.65
N ILE A 235 -5.19 18.80 14.93
CA ILE A 235 -4.36 19.15 16.10
C ILE A 235 -5.22 19.69 17.25
N CYS A 236 -6.04 20.73 17.03
CA CYS A 236 -6.88 21.31 18.10
C CYS A 236 -8.35 20.94 18.05
N HIS A 237 -8.78 20.10 17.11
CA HIS A 237 -10.17 19.61 16.95
C HIS A 237 -11.24 20.69 16.71
N ARG A 238 -10.86 21.96 16.59
CA ARG A 238 -11.78 23.07 16.28
C ARG A 238 -12.29 23.00 14.85
N ASN A 239 -13.48 23.56 14.64
CA ASN A 239 -14.06 23.75 13.32
C ASN A 239 -13.18 24.68 12.46
N LEU A 240 -13.00 24.31 11.19
CA LEU A 240 -12.16 25.06 10.27
C LEU A 240 -12.99 26.03 9.43
N ARG A 241 -12.42 27.21 9.15
CA ARG A 241 -13.01 28.16 8.21
C ARG A 241 -12.77 27.64 6.79
N ARG A 242 -13.83 27.25 6.09
CA ARG A 242 -13.74 26.72 4.72
C ARG A 242 -13.30 27.83 3.75
N ARG A 243 -12.21 27.59 3.03
CA ARG A 243 -11.68 28.50 1.99
C ARG A 243 -11.98 28.02 0.58
N ILE A 244 -11.97 26.71 0.36
CA ILE A 244 -12.35 26.06 -0.90
C ILE A 244 -13.25 24.87 -0.58
N ARG A 245 -14.45 24.83 -1.18
CA ARG A 245 -15.37 23.66 -1.09
C ARG A 245 -14.75 22.45 -1.80
N TRP A 246 -15.15 21.24 -1.39
CA TRP A 246 -14.76 20.01 -2.06
C TRP A 246 -14.96 20.12 -3.59
N PHE A 247 -13.89 19.88 -4.34
CA PHE A 247 -13.90 19.84 -5.80
C PHE A 247 -13.05 18.68 -6.30
N THR A 248 -13.31 18.21 -7.51
CA THR A 248 -12.55 17.13 -8.14
C THR A 248 -12.17 17.53 -9.57
N PRO A 249 -10.90 17.37 -9.98
CA PRO A 249 -10.48 17.61 -11.36
C PRO A 249 -10.61 16.37 -12.24
N ASN A 250 -10.89 15.18 -11.67
CA ASN A 250 -10.79 13.92 -12.40
C ASN A 250 -11.78 12.82 -11.93
N GLY A 251 -12.76 13.16 -11.10
CA GLY A 251 -13.74 12.21 -10.55
C GLY A 251 -13.21 11.14 -9.59
N LYS A 252 -11.91 11.14 -9.27
CA LYS A 252 -11.26 10.17 -8.35
C LYS A 252 -10.59 10.83 -7.14
N HIS A 253 -10.10 12.06 -7.31
CA HIS A 253 -9.40 12.81 -6.28
C HIS A 253 -10.16 14.08 -5.94
N TYR A 254 -10.68 14.16 -4.73
CA TYR A 254 -11.37 15.34 -4.23
C TYR A 254 -10.44 16.13 -3.33
N TYR A 255 -10.52 17.45 -3.40
CA TYR A 255 -9.69 18.37 -2.63
C TYR A 255 -10.56 19.43 -1.96
N ALA A 256 -10.18 19.82 -0.75
CA ALA A 256 -10.72 20.97 -0.04
C ALA A 256 -9.59 21.74 0.65
N LEU A 257 -9.83 23.04 0.86
CA LEU A 257 -8.95 23.90 1.63
C LEU A 257 -9.74 24.54 2.75
N SER A 258 -9.24 24.41 3.96
CA SER A 258 -9.81 25.05 5.14
C SER A 258 -8.70 25.71 5.96
N GLU A 259 -9.06 26.61 6.86
CA GLU A 259 -8.10 27.34 7.68
C GLU A 259 -8.43 27.19 9.17
N CYS A 260 -7.41 26.81 9.93
CA CYS A 260 -7.42 26.83 11.38
C CYS A 260 -6.90 28.19 11.83
N GLY A 261 -7.62 28.88 12.72
CA GLY A 261 -7.16 30.16 13.27
C GLY A 261 -5.90 30.07 14.14
N ILE A 262 -5.42 28.86 14.45
CA ILE A 262 -4.19 28.60 15.21
C ILE A 262 -3.11 28.01 14.31
N HIS A 263 -3.45 26.98 13.53
CA HIS A 263 -2.47 26.18 12.79
C HIS A 263 -2.37 26.53 11.28
N GLY A 264 -3.15 27.49 10.80
CA GLY A 264 -3.09 27.95 9.41
C GLY A 264 -3.85 27.08 8.41
N PHE A 265 -3.38 27.06 7.16
CA PHE A 265 -4.08 26.40 6.05
C PHE A 265 -3.94 24.88 6.10
N MET A 266 -5.07 24.19 6.02
CA MET A 266 -5.15 22.73 5.98
C MET A 266 -5.77 22.27 4.66
N LYS A 267 -5.00 21.47 3.91
CA LYS A 267 -5.47 20.78 2.70
C LYS A 267 -5.98 19.41 3.07
N SER A 268 -7.21 19.11 2.67
CA SER A 268 -7.78 17.76 2.73
C SER A 268 -7.90 17.18 1.33
N LYS A 269 -7.47 15.93 1.15
CA LYS A 269 -7.58 15.17 -0.10
C LYS A 269 -8.29 13.85 0.18
N ILE A 270 -9.41 13.60 -0.49
CA ILE A 270 -10.09 12.30 -0.53
C ILE A 270 -9.69 11.60 -1.83
N ARG A 271 -9.22 10.36 -1.71
CA ARG A 271 -9.08 9.40 -2.81
C ARG A 271 -10.26 8.44 -2.73
N VAL A 272 -11.12 8.46 -3.74
CA VAL A 272 -12.21 7.50 -3.84
C VAL A 272 -11.65 6.24 -4.51
N LYS A 273 -11.73 5.12 -3.80
CA LYS A 273 -11.27 3.81 -4.25
C LYS A 273 -12.44 2.86 -4.40
N LYS A 274 -12.33 1.91 -5.33
CA LYS A 274 -13.30 0.83 -5.51
C LYS A 274 -12.97 -0.27 -4.50
N ALA A 275 -13.99 -0.79 -3.84
CA ALA A 275 -13.96 -2.02 -3.04
C ALA A 275 -14.79 -3.11 -3.74
N THR A 276 -14.77 -4.32 -3.21
CA THR A 276 -15.57 -5.45 -3.73
C THR A 276 -17.07 -5.12 -3.76
N ASP A 277 -17.57 -4.40 -2.76
CA ASP A 277 -18.99 -4.09 -2.54
C ASP A 277 -19.38 -2.61 -2.80
N GLY A 278 -18.48 -1.82 -3.39
CA GLY A 278 -18.76 -0.41 -3.67
C GLY A 278 -17.53 0.49 -3.69
N TYR A 279 -17.57 1.55 -2.89
CA TYR A 279 -16.56 2.60 -2.83
C TYR A 279 -16.24 3.03 -1.42
N PHE A 280 -14.97 3.26 -1.14
CA PHE A 280 -14.51 3.82 0.13
C PHE A 280 -13.61 5.04 -0.10
N ALA A 281 -13.46 5.87 0.94
CA ALA A 281 -12.60 7.04 0.93
C ALA A 281 -11.34 6.79 1.76
N GLU A 282 -10.19 7.06 1.15
CA GLU A 282 -8.97 7.39 1.89
C GLU A 282 -8.79 8.90 1.90
N LYS A 283 -8.95 9.51 3.07
CA LYS A 283 -8.78 10.93 3.28
C LYS A 283 -7.47 11.21 3.98
N THR A 284 -6.73 12.18 3.45
CA THR A 284 -5.52 12.71 4.09
C THR A 284 -5.70 14.20 4.31
N SER A 285 -5.36 14.69 5.51
CA SER A 285 -5.39 16.11 5.84
C SER A 285 -4.03 16.54 6.34
N LYS A 286 -3.46 17.58 5.77
CA LYS A 286 -2.16 18.13 6.16
C LYS A 286 -2.17 19.64 6.19
N PHE A 287 -1.42 20.23 7.12
CA PHE A 287 -1.11 21.66 7.04
C PHE A 287 -0.19 21.94 5.86
N ILE A 288 -0.39 23.09 5.24
CA ILE A 288 0.29 23.51 4.02
C ILE A 288 0.66 24.98 4.08
N THR A 289 1.64 25.38 3.26
CA THR A 289 2.05 26.77 3.14
C THR A 289 1.01 27.61 2.39
N GLY A 290 1.12 28.94 2.47
CA GLY A 290 0.29 29.85 1.68
C GLY A 290 0.47 29.66 0.17
N GLU A 291 1.70 29.36 -0.27
CA GLU A 291 2.00 29.06 -1.68
C GLU A 291 1.30 27.77 -2.13
N GLU A 292 1.40 26.68 -1.36
CA GLU A 292 0.67 25.43 -1.65
C GLU A 292 -0.86 25.65 -1.68
N ALA A 293 -1.36 26.61 -0.89
CA ALA A 293 -2.78 26.95 -0.86
C ALA A 293 -3.20 27.68 -2.15
N GLU A 294 -2.37 28.58 -2.67
CA GLU A 294 -2.60 29.27 -3.94
C GLU A 294 -2.54 28.28 -5.12
N GLN A 295 -1.55 27.39 -5.14
CA GLN A 295 -1.48 26.30 -6.14
C GLN A 295 -2.77 25.46 -6.16
N LEU A 296 -3.40 25.24 -4.99
CA LEU A 296 -4.66 24.52 -4.90
C LEU A 296 -5.86 25.33 -5.44
N ARG A 297 -5.86 26.66 -5.26
CA ARG A 297 -6.85 27.56 -5.87
C ARG A 297 -6.75 27.55 -7.39
N GLU A 298 -5.54 27.63 -7.92
CA GLU A 298 -5.30 27.52 -9.36
C GLU A 298 -5.77 26.17 -9.90
N LYS A 299 -5.48 25.08 -9.20
CA LYS A 299 -5.97 23.74 -9.57
C LYS A 299 -7.51 23.68 -9.63
N GLN A 300 -8.22 24.36 -8.73
CA GLN A 300 -9.68 24.44 -8.79
C GLN A 300 -10.17 25.20 -10.01
N LYS A 301 -9.55 26.34 -10.34
CA LYS A 301 -9.93 27.15 -11.51
C LYS A 301 -9.82 26.35 -12.81
N HIS A 302 -8.71 25.61 -12.97
CA HIS A 302 -8.47 24.77 -14.16
C HIS A 302 -9.44 23.58 -14.24
N GLY A 303 -9.77 22.96 -13.11
CA GLY A 303 -10.71 21.82 -13.07
C GLY A 303 -12.16 22.18 -13.40
N LYS A 304 -12.55 23.47 -13.36
CA LYS A 304 -13.88 23.95 -13.77
C LYS A 304 -13.99 24.31 -15.26
N ARG A 305 -12.86 24.40 -15.97
CA ARG A 305 -12.78 24.81 -17.38
C ARG A 305 -12.75 23.62 -18.36
N LYS A 306 -12.77 22.40 -17.85
CA LYS A 306 -12.86 21.14 -18.62
C LYS A 306 -14.19 20.47 -18.30
#